data_AF-A0A8H6SWX7-F1
#
_entry.id   AF-A0A8H6SWX7-F1
#
_cell.length_a   1.000
_cell.length_b   1.000
_cell.length_c   1.000
_cell.angle_alpha   90.00
_cell.angle_beta   90.00
_cell.angle_gamma   90.00
#
_symmetry.space_group_name_H-M   'P 1'
#
loop_
_entity.id
_entity.type
_entity.pdbx_description
1 polymer ?
#
loop_
_entity_poly.entity_id
_entity_poly.type
_entity_poly.pdbx_seq_one_letter_code
_entity_poly.pdbx_strand_id
1 'polypeptide(L)'
;MADSEAREHAGSERGQARGGLILNLPIEITIQIFSFYLPPYPESPPIIGPGSPTHLLDICRQWRSIALATPTLWRAISFGSDASEAEAAEVLSWLDRSAGALLSIRLEFNRRQYWSLNGSESSLLWKTFLAARERWEYIHFEVPASFSASLSGVAPSLVRMNLIATWSDKVSNLMLDDSRRLCSLSLWNIHLTANSVAWSQLSSLTLISIEASKCLSVLPLATGLTQLKWDLEDFRFTNAPPVIRLPLLQQLILHAARPGPENNSTASRAPHCLDFLILPSLRNFEISFNIFERAQPAIVVDCIRNFIACSGCSLECLRFGQRKPAQTPGMVALADACGVAFPEVIIRAGIHNDSQSQGPPNIDCWMREEYWKAELE
;
A
#
# COMPACT_ATOMS: atom_id res chain seq x y z
N MET A 1 -28.70 33.42 62.95
CA MET A 1 -29.30 32.28 62.23
C MET A 1 -30.01 32.77 60.96
N ALA A 2 -29.32 33.56 60.13
CA ALA A 2 -29.88 34.14 58.90
C ALA A 2 -28.83 34.41 57.80
N ASP A 3 -27.57 34.01 58.00
CA ASP A 3 -26.45 34.37 57.10
C ASP A 3 -25.73 33.14 56.52
N SER A 4 -26.27 31.94 56.77
CA SER A 4 -25.70 30.66 56.31
C SER A 4 -26.44 30.08 55.10
N GLU A 5 -27.69 30.46 54.85
CA GLU A 5 -28.50 29.89 53.74
C GLU A 5 -28.33 30.66 52.42
N ALA A 6 -27.79 31.88 52.43
CA ALA A 6 -27.58 32.66 51.21
C ALA A 6 -26.32 32.25 50.40
N ARG A 7 -25.41 31.45 50.99
CA ARG A 7 -24.16 31.03 50.33
C ARG A 7 -24.25 29.68 49.61
N GLU A 8 -25.28 28.86 49.87
CA GLU A 8 -25.44 27.57 49.20
C GLU A 8 -26.20 27.64 47.86
N HIS A 9 -26.98 28.69 47.59
CA HIS A 9 -27.64 28.85 46.28
C HIS A 9 -26.76 29.54 45.21
N ALA A 10 -25.77 30.36 45.61
CA ALA A 10 -24.88 31.02 44.65
C ALA A 10 -23.75 30.11 44.09
N GLY A 11 -23.52 28.96 44.72
CA GLY A 11 -22.50 27.98 44.29
C GLY A 11 -22.97 27.01 43.20
N SER A 12 -24.29 26.84 43.04
CA SER A 12 -24.87 25.86 42.10
C SER A 12 -25.00 26.40 40.67
N GLU A 13 -25.30 27.69 40.51
CA GLU A 13 -25.57 28.28 39.18
C GLU A 13 -24.30 28.52 38.33
N ARG A 14 -23.13 28.66 38.96
CA ARG A 14 -21.86 28.91 38.24
C ARG A 14 -21.25 27.67 37.59
N GLY A 15 -21.63 26.47 38.02
CA GLY A 15 -21.23 25.20 37.39
C GLY A 15 -22.02 24.87 36.12
N GLN A 16 -23.23 25.42 35.99
CA GLN A 16 -24.16 25.11 34.90
C GLN A 16 -23.95 25.99 33.65
N ALA A 17 -23.46 27.22 33.82
CA ALA A 17 -23.23 28.15 32.71
C ALA A 17 -22.03 27.78 31.82
N ARG A 18 -21.08 26.96 32.30
CA ARG A 18 -19.89 26.55 31.51
C ARG A 18 -20.06 25.25 30.73
N GLY A 19 -21.07 24.43 31.05
CA GLY A 19 -21.38 23.19 30.32
C GLY A 19 -22.18 23.39 29.02
N GLY A 20 -22.70 24.60 28.78
CA GLY A 20 -23.66 24.86 27.69
C GLY A 20 -23.06 25.20 26.31
N LEU A 21 -21.82 25.69 26.23
CA LEU A 21 -21.31 26.23 24.96
C LEU A 21 -21.03 25.15 23.91
N ILE A 22 -20.52 23.99 24.32
CA ILE A 22 -20.17 22.91 23.39
C ILE A 22 -21.39 22.08 22.96
N LEU A 23 -22.45 22.06 23.78
CA LEU A 23 -23.70 21.34 23.52
C LEU A 23 -24.70 22.17 22.68
N ASN A 24 -24.49 23.49 22.60
CA ASN A 24 -25.29 24.40 21.78
C ASN A 24 -24.74 24.63 20.37
N LEU A 25 -23.68 23.91 19.99
CA LEU A 25 -23.15 23.97 18.63
C LEU A 25 -24.16 23.36 17.65
N PRO A 26 -24.31 23.93 16.44
CA PRO A 26 -25.02 23.26 15.36
C PRO A 26 -24.45 21.86 15.10
N ILE A 27 -25.32 20.94 14.69
CA ILE A 27 -24.93 19.53 14.48
C ILE A 27 -23.84 19.40 13.42
N GLU A 28 -23.86 20.26 12.39
CA GLU A 28 -22.87 20.30 11.30
C GLU A 28 -21.48 20.65 11.83
N ILE A 29 -21.40 21.64 12.73
CA ILE A 29 -20.13 22.04 13.36
C ILE A 29 -19.62 20.91 14.26
N THR A 30 -20.52 20.25 14.97
CA THR A 30 -20.16 19.10 15.81
C THR A 30 -19.61 17.94 14.97
N ILE A 31 -20.23 17.62 13.83
CA ILE A 31 -19.75 16.60 12.89
C ILE A 31 -18.38 16.98 12.32
N GLN A 32 -18.14 18.27 12.01
CA GLN A 32 -16.82 18.72 11.56
C GLN A 32 -15.77 18.54 12.66
N ILE A 33 -16.07 18.90 13.90
CA ILE A 33 -15.18 18.66 15.06
C ILE A 33 -14.86 17.16 15.17
N PHE A 34 -15.86 16.28 15.05
CA PHE A 34 -15.66 14.83 15.08
C PHE A 34 -14.76 14.37 13.93
N SER A 35 -14.94 14.93 12.73
CA SER A 35 -14.12 14.59 11.57
C SER A 35 -12.65 15.01 11.74
N PHE A 36 -12.39 16.14 12.40
CA PHE A 36 -11.03 16.59 12.74
C PHE A 36 -10.39 15.82 13.91
N TYR A 37 -11.22 15.22 14.76
CA TYR A 37 -10.75 14.37 15.85
C TYR A 37 -10.25 12.99 15.37
N LEU A 38 -10.78 12.51 14.24
CA LEU A 38 -10.37 11.26 13.61
C LEU A 38 -9.16 11.48 12.68
N PRO A 39 -8.38 10.42 12.38
CA PRO A 39 -7.38 10.47 11.32
C PRO A 39 -7.98 10.88 9.97
N PRO A 40 -7.22 11.56 9.11
CA PRO A 40 -7.70 11.95 7.80
C PRO A 40 -8.00 10.71 6.95
N TYR A 41 -9.23 10.62 6.44
CA TYR A 41 -9.62 9.55 5.52
C TYR A 41 -8.67 9.51 4.30
N PRO A 42 -8.17 8.32 3.86
CA PRO A 42 -8.64 6.97 4.17
C PRO A 42 -7.95 6.27 5.36
N GLU A 43 -7.19 6.99 6.18
CA GLU A 43 -6.54 6.42 7.36
C GLU A 43 -7.59 5.94 8.37
N SER A 44 -7.32 4.78 8.96
CA SER A 44 -8.25 4.14 9.89
C SER A 44 -7.96 4.57 11.33
N PRO A 45 -8.98 5.00 12.09
CA PRO A 45 -8.83 5.22 13.52
C PRO A 45 -8.57 3.90 14.28
N PRO A 46 -8.06 3.96 15.52
CA PRO A 46 -8.10 2.82 16.42
C PRO A 46 -9.56 2.38 16.67
N ILE A 47 -9.78 1.09 16.93
CA ILE A 47 -11.13 0.57 17.21
C ILE A 47 -11.69 1.16 18.52
N ILE A 48 -10.83 1.33 19.54
CA ILE A 48 -11.20 1.83 20.87
C ILE A 48 -10.20 2.89 21.31
N GLY A 49 -10.68 3.89 22.06
CA GLY A 49 -9.83 4.88 22.74
C GLY A 49 -9.67 6.20 21.99
N PRO A 50 -8.73 7.06 22.41
CA PRO A 50 -8.50 8.36 21.80
C PRO A 50 -8.26 8.28 20.29
N GLY A 51 -8.86 9.19 19.52
CA GLY A 51 -8.88 9.18 18.06
C GLY A 51 -9.88 8.21 17.43
N SER A 52 -10.73 7.52 18.21
CA SER A 52 -11.76 6.60 17.71
C SER A 52 -13.19 7.18 17.75
N PRO A 53 -14.06 6.91 16.76
CA PRO A 53 -15.48 7.25 16.85
C PRO A 53 -16.19 6.54 18.02
N THR A 54 -15.69 5.40 18.50
CA THR A 54 -16.25 4.74 19.70
C THR A 54 -16.05 5.59 20.96
N HIS A 55 -14.93 6.30 21.07
CA HIS A 55 -14.68 7.22 22.19
C HIS A 55 -15.67 8.40 22.21
N LEU A 56 -16.12 8.86 21.04
CA LEU A 56 -17.14 9.91 20.95
C LEU A 56 -18.48 9.45 21.56
N LEU A 57 -18.74 8.14 21.57
CA LEU A 57 -19.94 7.58 22.17
C LEU A 57 -19.95 7.74 23.70
N ASP A 58 -18.78 7.83 24.33
CA ASP A 58 -18.68 7.81 25.80
C ASP A 58 -18.64 9.20 26.44
N ILE A 59 -18.57 10.26 25.64
CA ILE A 59 -18.45 11.63 26.13
C ILE A 59 -19.76 12.14 26.73
N CYS A 60 -20.83 12.18 25.95
CA CYS A 60 -22.17 12.55 26.43
C CYS A 60 -23.28 12.00 25.54
N ARG A 61 -24.53 12.05 26.00
CA ARG A 61 -25.70 11.52 25.24
C ARG A 61 -25.86 12.18 23.87
N GLN A 62 -25.65 13.49 23.78
CA GLN A 62 -25.77 14.22 22.51
C GLN A 62 -24.70 13.80 21.52
N TRP A 63 -23.44 13.70 21.95
CA TRP A 63 -22.33 13.26 21.10
C TRP A 63 -22.52 11.82 20.62
N ARG A 64 -22.95 10.92 21.52
CA ARG A 64 -23.35 9.55 21.15
C ARG A 64 -24.41 9.54 20.06
N SER A 65 -25.48 10.33 20.22
CA SER A 65 -26.55 10.41 19.22
C SER A 65 -26.05 10.92 17.87
N ILE A 66 -25.22 11.96 17.86
CA ILE A 66 -24.68 12.53 16.63
C ILE A 66 -23.73 11.55 15.95
N ALA A 67 -22.81 10.94 16.70
CA ALA A 67 -21.83 10.00 16.17
C ALA A 67 -22.49 8.75 15.57
N LEU A 68 -23.48 8.16 16.25
CA LEU A 68 -24.24 7.02 15.73
C LEU A 68 -25.06 7.37 14.48
N ALA A 69 -25.55 8.62 14.37
CA ALA A 69 -26.31 9.10 13.22
C ALA A 69 -25.44 9.60 12.05
N THR A 70 -24.10 9.52 12.15
CA THR A 70 -23.17 10.05 11.14
C THR A 70 -22.32 8.93 10.52
N PRO A 71 -22.79 8.26 9.45
CA PRO A 71 -22.10 7.10 8.87
C PRO A 71 -20.67 7.35 8.41
N THR A 72 -20.34 8.58 7.99
CA THR A 72 -19.01 8.94 7.51
C THR A 72 -17.92 8.89 8.58
N LEU A 73 -18.29 8.90 9.86
CA LEU A 73 -17.32 8.70 10.96
C LEU A 73 -16.89 7.23 11.10
N TRP A 74 -17.67 6.30 10.55
CA TRP A 74 -17.46 4.85 10.61
C TRP A 74 -16.94 4.28 9.29
N ARG A 75 -16.55 5.14 8.34
CA ARG A 75 -16.21 4.72 6.97
C ARG A 75 -14.79 4.16 6.80
N ALA A 76 -13.95 4.24 7.83
CA ALA A 76 -12.60 3.67 7.82
C ALA A 76 -12.40 2.77 9.04
N ILE A 77 -11.78 1.61 8.84
CA ILE A 77 -11.52 0.66 9.91
C ILE A 77 -10.22 -0.12 9.67
N SER A 78 -9.50 -0.41 10.74
CA SER A 78 -8.33 -1.31 10.74
C SER A 78 -8.56 -2.41 11.76
N PHE A 79 -8.25 -3.64 11.39
CA PHE A 79 -8.45 -4.81 12.24
C PHE A 79 -7.31 -5.82 12.02
N GLY A 80 -6.75 -6.33 13.12
CA GLY A 80 -5.65 -7.28 13.11
C GLY A 80 -6.11 -8.73 13.29
N SER A 81 -5.28 -9.69 12.88
CA SER A 81 -5.52 -11.13 13.07
C SER A 81 -5.67 -11.59 14.52
N ASP A 82 -5.13 -10.82 15.47
CA ASP A 82 -5.03 -11.19 16.89
C ASP A 82 -6.23 -10.66 17.70
N ALA A 83 -7.24 -10.14 17.00
CA ALA A 83 -8.40 -9.54 17.62
C ALA A 83 -9.31 -10.57 18.31
N SER A 84 -9.76 -10.19 19.50
CA SER A 84 -10.72 -10.92 20.31
C SER A 84 -12.10 -11.00 19.64
N GLU A 85 -12.94 -11.94 20.09
CA GLU A 85 -14.34 -12.04 19.65
C GLU A 85 -15.11 -10.73 19.91
N ALA A 86 -14.79 -10.02 21.00
CA ALA A 86 -15.38 -8.72 21.33
C ALA A 86 -15.01 -7.65 20.29
N GLU A 87 -13.75 -7.60 19.87
CA GLU A 87 -13.31 -6.69 18.80
C GLU A 87 -13.95 -7.06 17.46
N ALA A 88 -14.08 -8.35 17.14
CA ALA A 88 -14.78 -8.77 15.93
C ALA A 88 -16.27 -8.34 15.94
N ALA A 89 -16.94 -8.43 17.07
CA ALA A 89 -18.31 -7.93 17.24
C ALA A 89 -18.41 -6.40 17.10
N GLU A 90 -17.42 -5.66 17.60
CA GLU A 90 -17.34 -4.21 17.42
C GLU A 90 -17.11 -3.83 15.96
N VAL A 91 -16.27 -4.57 15.22
CA VAL A 91 -16.10 -4.38 13.77
C VAL A 91 -17.40 -4.58 13.01
N LEU A 92 -18.18 -5.62 13.35
CA LEU A 92 -19.48 -5.83 12.72
C LEU A 92 -20.42 -4.65 12.99
N SER A 93 -20.44 -4.16 14.23
CA SER A 93 -21.21 -2.96 14.60
C SER A 93 -20.71 -1.71 13.88
N TRP A 94 -19.41 -1.59 13.64
CA TRP A 94 -18.80 -0.50 12.90
C TRP A 94 -19.24 -0.48 11.43
N LEU A 95 -19.23 -1.66 10.79
CA LEU A 95 -19.71 -1.82 9.41
C LEU A 95 -21.20 -1.50 9.29
N ASP A 96 -22.01 -1.88 10.28
CA ASP A 96 -23.43 -1.52 10.34
C ASP A 96 -23.61 0.01 10.44
N ARG A 97 -22.90 0.66 11.37
CA ARG A 97 -22.94 2.13 11.55
C ARG A 97 -22.44 2.90 10.33
N SER A 98 -21.55 2.32 9.52
CA SER A 98 -21.08 2.92 8.26
C SER A 98 -22.17 3.02 7.17
N ALA A 99 -23.28 2.28 7.32
CA ALA A 99 -24.44 2.31 6.43
C ALA A 99 -24.06 2.28 4.93
N GLY A 100 -24.39 3.34 4.19
CA GLY A 100 -24.10 3.47 2.75
C GLY A 100 -22.75 4.12 2.42
N ALA A 101 -21.92 4.46 3.41
CA ALA A 101 -20.66 5.15 3.16
C ALA A 101 -19.63 4.25 2.44
N LEU A 102 -18.81 4.87 1.60
CA LEU A 102 -17.66 4.22 0.95
C LEU A 102 -16.56 3.90 1.98
N LEU A 103 -16.05 2.68 1.91
CA LEU A 103 -15.24 2.06 2.94
C LEU A 103 -13.74 2.10 2.63
N SER A 104 -12.97 2.44 3.66
CA SER A 104 -11.56 2.10 3.79
C SER A 104 -11.43 0.94 4.77
N ILE A 105 -10.96 -0.23 4.31
CA ILE A 105 -10.84 -1.42 5.16
C ILE A 105 -9.40 -1.90 5.12
N ARG A 106 -8.81 -2.01 6.30
CA ARG A 106 -7.46 -2.52 6.51
C ARG A 106 -7.51 -3.78 7.38
N LEU A 107 -7.03 -4.89 6.84
CA LEU A 107 -6.86 -6.15 7.55
C LEU A 107 -5.38 -6.49 7.57
N GLU A 108 -4.79 -6.49 8.75
CA GLU A 108 -3.35 -6.77 8.95
C GLU A 108 -3.15 -8.14 9.59
N PHE A 109 -2.19 -8.90 9.06
CA PHE A 109 -1.93 -10.26 9.49
C PHE A 109 -0.64 -10.34 10.30
N ASN A 110 -0.76 -10.75 11.57
CA ASN A 110 0.41 -11.09 12.35
C ASN A 110 0.94 -12.45 11.91
N ARG A 111 2.03 -12.45 11.12
CA ARG A 111 2.71 -13.66 10.62
C ARG A 111 3.07 -14.68 11.70
N ARG A 112 3.09 -14.30 12.98
CA ARG A 112 3.41 -15.19 14.11
C ARG A 112 2.19 -15.92 14.68
N GLN A 113 0.99 -15.45 14.42
CA GLN A 113 -0.24 -16.06 14.93
C GLN A 113 -1.04 -16.62 13.76
N TYR A 114 -1.02 -17.94 13.63
CA TYR A 114 -1.97 -18.64 12.77
C TYR A 114 -3.38 -18.30 13.29
N TRP A 115 -4.17 -17.59 12.47
CA TRP A 115 -5.56 -17.17 12.72
C TRP A 115 -6.27 -18.01 13.79
N SER A 116 -6.33 -17.50 15.02
CA SER A 116 -7.10 -18.11 16.12
C SER A 116 -8.62 -17.85 15.97
N LEU A 117 -9.02 -16.92 15.10
CA LEU A 117 -10.39 -16.74 14.64
C LEU A 117 -10.78 -17.87 13.65
N ASN A 118 -10.92 -19.11 14.12
CA ASN A 118 -11.57 -20.22 13.40
C ASN A 118 -11.37 -20.20 11.87
N GLY A 119 -10.10 -20.13 11.42
CA GLY A 119 -9.58 -19.67 10.13
C GLY A 119 -10.21 -20.25 8.85
N SER A 120 -11.50 -20.00 8.67
CA SER A 120 -12.30 -20.43 7.55
C SER A 120 -12.89 -19.20 6.88
N GLU A 121 -12.95 -19.23 5.55
CA GLU A 121 -13.70 -18.26 4.73
C GLU A 121 -15.18 -18.16 5.16
N SER A 122 -15.63 -19.11 5.98
CA SER A 122 -16.96 -19.18 6.56
C SER A 122 -17.20 -18.19 7.70
N SER A 123 -16.18 -17.49 8.20
CA SER A 123 -16.36 -16.53 9.30
C SER A 123 -17.37 -15.44 8.94
N LEU A 124 -18.24 -15.09 9.88
CA LEU A 124 -19.26 -14.05 9.68
C LEU A 124 -18.62 -12.71 9.29
N LEU A 125 -17.46 -12.40 9.87
CA LEU A 125 -16.71 -11.19 9.60
C LEU A 125 -16.23 -11.13 8.14
N TRP A 126 -15.61 -12.20 7.63
CA TRP A 126 -15.16 -12.25 6.24
C TRP A 126 -16.34 -12.10 5.27
N LYS A 127 -17.43 -12.83 5.51
CA LYS A 127 -18.66 -12.71 4.71
C LYS A 127 -19.21 -11.29 4.71
N THR A 128 -19.15 -10.59 5.85
CA THR A 128 -19.62 -9.21 5.96
C THR A 128 -18.74 -8.25 5.16
N PHE A 129 -17.42 -8.42 5.18
CA PHE A 129 -16.53 -7.63 4.33
C PHE A 129 -16.81 -7.84 2.84
N LEU A 130 -16.97 -9.09 2.41
CA LEU A 130 -17.30 -9.41 1.02
C LEU A 130 -18.69 -8.88 0.62
N ALA A 131 -19.67 -8.92 1.53
CA ALA A 131 -21.00 -8.35 1.28
C ALA A 131 -20.97 -6.82 1.09
N ALA A 132 -19.97 -6.14 1.66
CA ALA A 132 -19.79 -4.69 1.51
C ALA A 132 -18.99 -4.29 0.26
N ARG A 133 -18.70 -5.22 -0.67
CA ARG A 133 -17.79 -4.99 -1.80
C ARG A 133 -18.15 -3.80 -2.69
N GLU A 134 -19.42 -3.54 -2.92
CA GLU A 134 -19.87 -2.40 -3.73
C GLU A 134 -19.43 -1.05 -3.14
N ARG A 135 -19.19 -1.01 -1.82
CA ARG A 135 -18.76 0.16 -1.06
C ARG A 135 -17.25 0.25 -0.90
N TRP A 136 -16.47 -0.74 -1.35
CA TRP A 136 -15.02 -0.70 -1.20
C TRP A 136 -14.43 0.46 -2.00
N GLU A 137 -13.66 1.33 -1.34
CA GLU A 137 -12.94 2.44 -1.98
C GLU A 137 -11.43 2.29 -1.77
N TYR A 138 -10.98 1.98 -0.55
CA TYR A 138 -9.57 1.73 -0.24
C TYR A 138 -9.43 0.42 0.54
N ILE A 139 -8.77 -0.57 -0.04
CA ILE A 139 -8.62 -1.89 0.57
C ILE A 139 -7.14 -2.19 0.81
N HIS A 140 -6.82 -2.61 2.04
CA HIS A 140 -5.54 -3.23 2.39
C HIS A 140 -5.84 -4.55 3.07
N PHE A 141 -5.56 -5.67 2.41
CA PHE A 141 -5.83 -7.00 2.96
C PHE A 141 -4.56 -7.83 3.00
N GLU A 142 -4.26 -8.35 4.18
CA GLU A 142 -3.29 -9.41 4.40
C GLU A 142 -4.04 -10.70 4.72
N VAL A 143 -4.08 -11.63 3.77
CA VAL A 143 -4.96 -12.82 3.86
C VAL A 143 -4.21 -14.10 3.52
N PRO A 144 -4.69 -15.26 3.98
CA PRO A 144 -4.21 -16.53 3.48
C PRO A 144 -4.45 -16.66 1.97
N ALA A 145 -3.54 -17.29 1.23
CA ALA A 145 -3.69 -17.51 -0.22
C ALA A 145 -5.02 -18.14 -0.63
N SER A 146 -5.61 -19.00 0.20
CA SER A 146 -6.90 -19.62 -0.09
C SER A 146 -8.02 -18.61 -0.30
N PHE A 147 -7.96 -17.46 0.39
CA PHE A 147 -8.99 -16.42 0.35
C PHE A 147 -8.96 -15.62 -0.96
N SER A 148 -7.89 -15.73 -1.75
CA SER A 148 -7.69 -14.98 -3.01
C SER A 148 -8.86 -15.13 -3.99
N ALA A 149 -9.42 -16.34 -4.11
CA ALA A 149 -10.56 -16.59 -4.98
C ALA A 149 -11.79 -15.79 -4.54
N SER A 150 -12.07 -15.78 -3.24
CA SER A 150 -13.25 -15.13 -2.66
C SER A 150 -13.24 -13.61 -2.82
N LEU A 151 -12.08 -13.00 -3.06
CA LEU A 151 -11.92 -11.55 -3.28
C LEU A 151 -12.38 -11.09 -4.67
N SER A 152 -12.54 -12.01 -5.61
CA SER A 152 -12.98 -11.69 -6.97
C SER A 152 -14.45 -11.31 -7.01
N GLY A 153 -14.79 -10.35 -7.87
CA GLY A 153 -16.15 -9.91 -8.20
C GLY A 153 -16.27 -8.39 -8.39
N VAL A 154 -17.51 -7.89 -8.40
CA VAL A 154 -17.83 -6.50 -8.75
C VAL A 154 -17.45 -5.53 -7.64
N ALA A 155 -16.57 -4.56 -7.93
CA ALA A 155 -16.11 -3.55 -6.98
C ALA A 155 -16.03 -2.16 -7.66
N PRO A 156 -17.17 -1.49 -7.92
CA PRO A 156 -17.25 -0.34 -8.82
C PRO A 156 -16.67 0.94 -8.22
N SER A 157 -16.67 1.05 -6.90
CA SER A 157 -16.16 2.20 -6.15
C SER A 157 -14.68 2.12 -5.82
N LEU A 158 -14.02 1.00 -6.13
CA LEU A 158 -12.67 0.70 -5.69
C LEU A 158 -11.66 1.64 -6.37
N VAL A 159 -10.90 2.38 -5.56
CA VAL A 159 -9.86 3.33 -6.01
C VAL A 159 -8.48 2.74 -5.81
N ARG A 160 -8.24 2.09 -4.67
CA ARG A 160 -6.96 1.47 -4.33
C ARG A 160 -7.15 0.10 -3.70
N MET A 161 -6.34 -0.86 -4.12
CA MET A 161 -6.29 -2.18 -3.50
C MET A 161 -4.84 -2.60 -3.27
N ASN A 162 -4.51 -2.90 -2.02
CA ASN A 162 -3.32 -3.63 -1.64
C ASN A 162 -3.72 -5.01 -1.12
N LEU A 163 -3.22 -6.06 -1.75
CA LEU A 163 -3.50 -7.43 -1.37
C LEU A 163 -2.20 -8.20 -1.18
N ILE A 164 -2.01 -8.70 0.02
CA ILE A 164 -0.87 -9.50 0.42
C ILE A 164 -1.38 -10.89 0.78
N ALA A 165 -1.03 -11.88 -0.05
CA ALA A 165 -1.30 -13.27 0.26
C ALA A 165 -0.11 -13.94 0.93
N THR A 166 -0.39 -14.89 1.82
CA THR A 166 0.62 -15.88 2.23
C THR A 166 1.06 -16.71 1.02
N TRP A 167 2.29 -17.23 1.03
CA TRP A 167 2.73 -18.10 -0.06
C TRP A 167 1.97 -19.44 -0.04
N SER A 168 1.47 -19.90 -1.19
CA SER A 168 0.81 -21.19 -1.36
C SER A 168 0.76 -21.60 -2.82
N ASP A 169 0.67 -22.90 -3.08
CA ASP A 169 0.42 -23.44 -4.43
C ASP A 169 -1.03 -23.22 -4.91
N LYS A 170 -1.94 -22.80 -4.01
CA LYS A 170 -3.38 -22.66 -4.29
C LYS A 170 -3.82 -21.22 -4.56
N VAL A 171 -2.94 -20.39 -5.10
CA VAL A 171 -3.28 -18.99 -5.41
C VAL A 171 -4.19 -18.94 -6.66
N SER A 172 -5.37 -18.36 -6.50
CA SER A 172 -6.31 -18.12 -7.60
C SER A 172 -6.03 -16.78 -8.28
N ASN A 173 -6.44 -16.66 -9.55
CA ASN A 173 -6.39 -15.39 -10.26
C ASN A 173 -7.40 -14.41 -9.64
N LEU A 174 -6.95 -13.20 -9.33
CA LEU A 174 -7.84 -12.13 -8.91
C LEU A 174 -8.62 -11.58 -10.12
N MET A 175 -9.94 -11.44 -10.00
CA MET A 175 -10.80 -10.83 -11.01
C MET A 175 -11.67 -9.74 -10.38
N LEU A 176 -11.41 -8.47 -10.70
CA LEU A 176 -12.16 -7.32 -10.18
C LEU A 176 -13.01 -6.70 -11.29
N ASP A 177 -14.24 -7.18 -11.40
CA ASP A 177 -15.20 -6.75 -12.40
C ASP A 177 -15.68 -5.31 -12.12
N ASP A 178 -15.90 -4.54 -13.19
CA ASP A 178 -16.42 -3.15 -13.17
C ASP A 178 -15.65 -2.16 -12.28
N SER A 179 -14.38 -2.43 -11.98
CA SER A 179 -13.51 -1.60 -11.12
C SER A 179 -13.00 -0.33 -11.82
N ARG A 180 -13.88 0.47 -12.43
CA ARG A 180 -13.53 1.61 -13.30
C ARG A 180 -12.82 2.79 -12.61
N ARG A 181 -12.84 2.82 -11.27
CA ARG A 181 -12.16 3.84 -10.47
C ARG A 181 -10.78 3.39 -9.98
N LEU A 182 -10.41 2.13 -10.20
CA LEU A 182 -9.19 1.56 -9.64
C LEU A 182 -7.98 2.16 -10.33
N CYS A 183 -7.23 3.01 -9.63
CA CYS A 183 -6.05 3.67 -10.17
C CYS A 183 -4.74 3.14 -9.56
N SER A 184 -4.81 2.46 -8.40
CA SER A 184 -3.64 1.96 -7.69
C SER A 184 -3.84 0.53 -7.22
N LEU A 185 -2.95 -0.37 -7.66
CA LEU A 185 -3.01 -1.80 -7.37
C LEU A 185 -1.66 -2.29 -6.84
N SER A 186 -1.67 -2.94 -5.68
CA SER A 186 -0.50 -3.55 -5.07
C SER A 186 -0.79 -5.01 -4.76
N LEU A 187 0.03 -5.91 -5.28
CA LEU A 187 -0.20 -7.35 -5.20
C LEU A 187 1.08 -8.06 -4.75
N TRP A 188 0.94 -8.88 -3.72
CA TRP A 188 2.02 -9.73 -3.21
C TRP A 188 1.56 -11.19 -3.17
N ASN A 189 2.23 -12.07 -3.92
CA ASN A 189 1.90 -13.50 -4.03
C ASN A 189 0.50 -13.77 -4.60
N ILE A 190 0.01 -12.92 -5.51
CA ILE A 190 -1.31 -13.03 -6.14
C ILE A 190 -1.15 -13.22 -7.65
N HIS A 191 -1.89 -14.17 -8.21
CA HIS A 191 -1.89 -14.41 -9.65
C HIS A 191 -2.78 -13.41 -10.39
N LEU A 192 -2.33 -13.06 -11.60
CA LEU A 192 -2.91 -12.05 -12.47
C LEU A 192 -3.08 -12.60 -13.88
N THR A 193 -4.08 -12.07 -14.57
CA THR A 193 -4.33 -12.31 -15.99
C THR A 193 -4.66 -11.00 -16.70
N ALA A 194 -4.67 -11.03 -18.03
CA ALA A 194 -5.08 -9.89 -18.86
C ALA A 194 -6.49 -9.36 -18.53
N ASN A 195 -7.37 -10.22 -17.99
CA ASN A 195 -8.75 -9.88 -17.66
C ASN A 195 -8.97 -9.57 -16.17
N SER A 196 -7.91 -9.56 -15.36
CA SER A 196 -8.03 -9.36 -13.91
C SER A 196 -8.58 -7.99 -13.52
N VAL A 197 -8.18 -6.95 -14.25
CA VAL A 197 -8.57 -5.55 -14.03
C VAL A 197 -8.55 -4.78 -15.36
N ALA A 198 -9.15 -3.60 -15.40
CA ALA A 198 -8.97 -2.67 -16.52
C ALA A 198 -7.59 -1.99 -16.45
N TRP A 199 -6.55 -2.71 -16.88
CA TRP A 199 -5.13 -2.33 -16.75
C TRP A 199 -4.80 -0.91 -17.23
N SER A 200 -5.41 -0.46 -18.33
CA SER A 200 -5.11 0.83 -18.95
C SER A 200 -5.42 2.05 -18.07
N GLN A 201 -6.26 1.90 -17.05
CA GLN A 201 -6.65 2.98 -16.15
C GLN A 201 -5.73 3.10 -14.92
N LEU A 202 -4.86 2.11 -14.68
CA LEU A 202 -3.97 2.11 -13.53
C LEU A 202 -2.89 3.18 -13.71
N SER A 203 -2.71 4.02 -12.71
CA SER A 203 -1.61 5.00 -12.63
C SER A 203 -0.46 4.50 -11.78
N SER A 204 -0.72 3.59 -10.84
CA SER A 204 0.27 3.01 -9.92
C SER A 204 0.09 1.49 -9.81
N LEU A 205 1.19 0.75 -9.94
CA LEU A 205 1.21 -0.70 -9.84
C LEU A 205 2.41 -1.19 -9.01
N THR A 206 2.15 -2.06 -8.04
CA THR A 206 3.17 -2.76 -7.27
C THR A 206 2.98 -4.26 -7.42
N LEU A 207 4.01 -4.95 -7.90
CA LEU A 207 4.04 -6.40 -8.10
C LEU A 207 5.19 -6.98 -7.29
N ILE A 208 4.89 -7.77 -6.26
CA ILE A 208 5.89 -8.34 -5.36
C ILE A 208 5.75 -9.85 -5.33
N SER A 209 6.87 -10.56 -5.54
CA SER A 209 6.89 -12.03 -5.55
C SER A 209 5.86 -12.62 -6.53
N ILE A 210 5.85 -12.09 -7.75
CA ILE A 210 5.02 -12.58 -8.84
C ILE A 210 5.95 -13.04 -9.96
N GLU A 211 5.63 -14.20 -10.55
CA GLU A 211 6.40 -14.78 -11.65
C GLU A 211 6.52 -13.78 -12.83
N ALA A 212 7.74 -13.60 -13.33
CA ALA A 212 8.04 -12.65 -14.40
C ALA A 212 7.15 -12.86 -15.63
N SER A 213 6.89 -14.11 -16.01
CA SER A 213 6.07 -14.46 -17.17
C SER A 213 4.64 -13.90 -17.07
N LYS A 214 4.06 -13.88 -15.86
CA LYS A 214 2.73 -13.33 -15.59
C LYS A 214 2.73 -11.82 -15.70
N CYS A 215 3.72 -11.15 -15.10
CA CYS A 215 3.89 -9.71 -15.21
C CYS A 215 4.07 -9.26 -16.67
N LEU A 216 4.88 -9.97 -17.45
CA LEU A 216 5.11 -9.67 -18.88
C LEU A 216 3.82 -9.73 -19.72
N SER A 217 2.82 -10.52 -19.31
CA SER A 217 1.55 -10.62 -20.01
C SER A 217 0.59 -9.45 -19.73
N VAL A 218 0.75 -8.76 -18.60
CA VAL A 218 -0.18 -7.71 -18.14
C VAL A 218 0.38 -6.30 -18.27
N LEU A 219 1.70 -6.14 -18.12
CA LEU A 219 2.35 -4.83 -18.21
C LEU A 219 2.10 -4.10 -19.54
N PRO A 220 2.11 -4.75 -20.73
CA PRO A 220 1.75 -4.08 -21.98
C PRO A 220 0.34 -3.48 -22.01
N LEU A 221 -0.58 -3.98 -21.18
CA LEU A 221 -1.96 -3.52 -21.12
C LEU A 221 -2.10 -2.26 -20.25
N ALA A 222 -1.13 -2.01 -19.37
CA ALA A 222 -1.17 -0.96 -18.35
C ALA A 222 -0.56 0.36 -18.85
N THR A 223 -1.07 0.86 -19.98
CA THR A 223 -0.52 2.02 -20.70
C THR A 223 -0.63 3.34 -19.94
N GLY A 224 -1.55 3.43 -18.97
CA GLY A 224 -1.76 4.57 -18.08
C GLY A 224 -0.75 4.69 -16.93
N LEU A 225 0.16 3.72 -16.76
CA LEU A 225 1.04 3.67 -15.60
C LEU A 225 2.01 4.84 -15.58
N THR A 226 2.06 5.51 -14.42
CA THR A 226 3.02 6.56 -14.07
C THR A 226 4.05 6.06 -13.06
N GLN A 227 3.68 5.07 -12.26
CA GLN A 227 4.49 4.53 -11.17
C GLN A 227 4.42 3.00 -11.20
N LEU A 228 5.59 2.35 -11.21
CA LEU A 228 5.70 0.89 -11.21
C LEU A 228 6.77 0.46 -10.21
N LYS A 229 6.38 -0.39 -9.26
CA LYS A 229 7.30 -1.17 -8.44
C LYS A 229 7.17 -2.64 -8.80
N TRP A 230 8.26 -3.23 -9.25
CA TRP A 230 8.30 -4.62 -9.68
C TRP A 230 9.44 -5.35 -8.97
N ASP A 231 9.07 -6.24 -8.06
CA ASP A 231 9.99 -7.10 -7.33
C ASP A 231 9.87 -8.54 -7.79
N LEU A 232 10.89 -8.95 -8.54
CA LEU A 232 10.97 -10.25 -9.21
C LEU A 232 11.56 -11.32 -8.30
N GLU A 233 10.90 -12.48 -8.22
CA GLU A 233 11.51 -13.66 -7.61
C GLU A 233 12.72 -14.15 -8.41
N ASP A 234 12.63 -14.04 -9.74
CA ASP A 234 13.69 -14.46 -10.65
C ASP A 234 13.70 -13.62 -11.94
N PHE A 235 14.90 -13.24 -12.38
CA PHE A 235 15.15 -12.53 -13.65
C PHE A 235 15.35 -13.45 -14.85
N ARG A 236 15.12 -14.75 -14.69
CA ARG A 236 15.26 -15.72 -15.78
C ARG A 236 14.04 -15.67 -16.68
N PHE A 237 14.18 -14.98 -17.81
CA PHE A 237 13.24 -15.12 -18.92
C PHE A 237 13.59 -16.40 -19.69
N THR A 238 12.66 -17.35 -19.75
CA THR A 238 12.84 -18.59 -20.54
C THR A 238 12.80 -18.32 -22.04
N ASN A 239 12.12 -17.24 -22.46
CA ASN A 239 11.99 -16.79 -23.84
C ASN A 239 12.38 -15.31 -23.93
N ALA A 240 12.64 -14.82 -25.15
CA ALA A 240 12.80 -13.40 -25.39
C ALA A 240 11.53 -12.65 -24.91
N PRO A 241 11.62 -11.77 -23.90
CA PRO A 241 10.45 -11.09 -23.38
C PRO A 241 9.82 -10.18 -24.44
N PRO A 242 8.49 -10.02 -24.45
CA PRO A 242 7.85 -9.07 -25.35
C PRO A 242 8.32 -7.65 -25.01
N VAL A 243 8.41 -6.80 -26.03
CA VAL A 243 8.73 -5.38 -25.82
C VAL A 243 7.57 -4.71 -25.08
N ILE A 244 7.86 -4.16 -23.91
CA ILE A 244 6.92 -3.46 -23.05
C ILE A 244 7.10 -1.96 -23.25
N ARG A 245 6.03 -1.29 -23.65
CA ARG A 245 5.97 0.16 -23.82
C ARG A 245 5.07 0.76 -22.76
N LEU A 246 5.63 1.57 -21.87
CA LEU A 246 4.87 2.31 -20.86
C LEU A 246 5.14 3.80 -21.06
N PRO A 247 4.38 4.46 -21.96
CA PRO A 247 4.72 5.80 -22.44
C PRO A 247 4.62 6.87 -21.35
N LEU A 248 3.80 6.66 -20.33
CA LEU A 248 3.57 7.60 -19.24
C LEU A 248 4.37 7.29 -17.97
N LEU A 249 5.18 6.22 -17.96
CA LEU A 249 5.86 5.78 -16.75
C LEU A 249 6.96 6.77 -16.39
N GLN A 250 6.84 7.38 -15.21
CA GLN A 250 7.77 8.36 -14.68
C GLN A 250 8.68 7.78 -13.59
N GLN A 251 8.18 6.80 -12.83
CA GLN A 251 8.88 6.17 -11.72
C GLN A 251 8.89 4.66 -11.89
N LEU A 252 10.09 4.06 -11.89
CA LEU A 252 10.28 2.61 -11.94
C LEU A 252 11.17 2.17 -10.79
N ILE A 253 10.71 1.18 -10.02
CA ILE A 253 11.52 0.44 -9.07
C ILE A 253 11.57 -1.01 -9.52
N LEU A 254 12.77 -1.49 -9.82
CA LEU A 254 13.01 -2.84 -10.31
C LEU A 254 13.90 -3.60 -9.33
N HIS A 255 13.28 -4.47 -8.53
CA HIS A 255 13.95 -5.28 -7.53
C HIS A 255 14.03 -6.74 -7.98
N ALA A 256 15.04 -7.44 -7.47
CA ALA A 256 15.07 -8.89 -7.57
C ALA A 256 15.63 -9.56 -6.33
N ALA A 257 15.01 -10.68 -6.01
CA ALA A 257 15.50 -11.62 -5.03
C ALA A 257 16.87 -12.15 -5.43
N ARG A 258 17.74 -12.36 -4.42
CA ARG A 258 19.00 -13.07 -4.64
C ARG A 258 18.70 -14.48 -5.12
N PRO A 259 19.42 -14.98 -6.14
CA PRO A 259 19.27 -16.37 -6.54
C PRO A 259 19.60 -17.24 -5.33
N GLY A 260 18.73 -18.21 -5.04
CA GLY A 260 19.02 -19.21 -4.03
C GLY A 260 20.38 -19.88 -4.29
N PRO A 261 21.08 -20.34 -3.24
CA PRO A 261 22.45 -20.88 -3.32
C PRO A 261 22.59 -22.09 -4.26
N GLU A 262 21.49 -22.72 -4.66
CA GLU A 262 21.49 -23.92 -5.50
C GLU A 262 21.57 -23.64 -7.01
N ASN A 263 21.37 -22.39 -7.45
CA ASN A 263 21.47 -22.03 -8.87
C ASN A 263 22.90 -21.60 -9.24
N ASN A 264 23.82 -22.55 -9.28
CA ASN A 264 25.23 -22.39 -9.69
C ASN A 264 25.42 -22.04 -11.18
N SER A 265 24.39 -21.63 -11.90
CA SER A 265 24.56 -21.16 -13.29
C SER A 265 25.35 -19.86 -13.30
N THR A 266 26.58 -19.94 -13.80
CA THR A 266 27.53 -18.83 -14.04
C THR A 266 27.10 -17.88 -15.16
N ALA A 267 25.92 -18.08 -15.76
CA ALA A 267 25.41 -17.22 -16.80
C ALA A 267 25.20 -15.79 -16.25
N SER A 268 25.97 -14.85 -16.79
CA SER A 268 25.84 -13.42 -16.54
C SER A 268 24.40 -12.98 -16.84
N ARG A 269 23.65 -12.62 -15.80
CA ARG A 269 22.24 -12.17 -15.87
C ARG A 269 22.07 -10.79 -16.55
N ALA A 270 23.16 -10.08 -16.80
CA ALA A 270 23.14 -8.61 -16.78
C ALA A 270 22.92 -7.85 -18.10
N PRO A 271 23.45 -8.26 -19.28
CA PRO A 271 23.59 -7.28 -20.36
C PRO A 271 22.28 -6.89 -21.05
N HIS A 272 21.19 -7.66 -20.86
CA HIS A 272 19.94 -7.48 -21.61
C HIS A 272 18.69 -7.43 -20.73
N CYS A 273 18.84 -7.21 -19.42
CA CYS A 273 17.72 -7.23 -18.47
C CYS A 273 16.77 -6.02 -18.61
N LEU A 274 17.12 -5.02 -19.42
CA LEU A 274 16.33 -3.81 -19.66
C LEU A 274 15.92 -3.63 -21.13
N ASP A 275 16.45 -4.43 -22.05
CA ASP A 275 16.29 -4.22 -23.51
C ASP A 275 14.84 -4.32 -23.99
N PHE A 276 13.97 -4.96 -23.20
CA PHE A 276 12.56 -5.09 -23.51
C PHE A 276 11.71 -3.92 -23.00
N LEU A 277 12.28 -2.99 -22.23
CA LEU A 277 11.56 -1.85 -21.67
C LEU A 277 11.78 -0.60 -22.52
N ILE A 278 10.69 0.03 -22.97
CA ILE A 278 10.71 1.33 -23.65
C ILE A 278 9.86 2.29 -22.81
N LEU A 279 10.54 3.20 -22.11
CA LEU A 279 9.97 4.03 -21.05
C LEU A 279 10.27 5.52 -21.28
N PRO A 280 9.66 6.16 -22.30
CA PRO A 280 10.08 7.49 -22.77
C PRO A 280 9.89 8.62 -21.75
N SER A 281 8.95 8.48 -20.81
CA SER A 281 8.69 9.48 -19.77
C SER A 281 9.44 9.24 -18.45
N LEU A 282 10.35 8.26 -18.41
CA LEU A 282 10.99 7.85 -17.16
C LEU A 282 11.93 8.93 -16.62
N ARG A 283 11.70 9.34 -15.37
CA ARG A 283 12.49 10.35 -14.65
C ARG A 283 13.25 9.74 -13.48
N ASN A 284 12.62 8.81 -12.77
CA ASN A 284 13.15 8.21 -11.56
C ASN A 284 13.25 6.70 -11.74
N PHE A 285 14.47 6.18 -11.65
CA PHE A 285 14.73 4.76 -11.80
C PHE A 285 15.50 4.21 -10.61
N GLU A 286 14.97 3.18 -9.97
CA GLU A 286 15.67 2.40 -8.96
C GLU A 286 15.83 0.97 -9.43
N ILE A 287 17.03 0.44 -9.27
CA ILE A 287 17.35 -0.93 -9.63
C ILE A 287 18.14 -1.62 -8.51
N SER A 288 17.74 -2.85 -8.19
CA SER A 288 18.41 -3.64 -7.16
C SER A 288 19.81 -4.06 -7.62
N PHE A 289 20.83 -3.84 -6.77
CA PHE A 289 22.21 -4.24 -7.04
C PHE A 289 22.35 -5.76 -7.30
N ASN A 290 21.46 -6.58 -6.73
CA ASN A 290 21.45 -8.04 -6.95
C ASN A 290 21.27 -8.43 -8.43
N ILE A 291 20.71 -7.53 -9.27
CA ILE A 291 20.56 -7.76 -10.71
C ILE A 291 21.94 -7.76 -11.40
N PHE A 292 22.89 -7.01 -10.84
CA PHE A 292 24.23 -6.77 -11.41
C PHE A 292 25.38 -7.33 -10.56
N GLU A 293 25.12 -8.06 -9.46
CA GLU A 293 26.11 -8.44 -8.43
C GLU A 293 27.40 -9.11 -8.98
N ARG A 294 27.37 -9.67 -10.20
CA ARG A 294 28.50 -10.31 -10.87
C ARG A 294 28.99 -9.62 -12.14
N ALA A 295 28.36 -8.51 -12.54
CA ALA A 295 28.72 -7.76 -13.74
C ALA A 295 29.79 -6.72 -13.43
N GLN A 296 30.70 -6.49 -14.38
CA GLN A 296 31.63 -5.37 -14.27
C GLN A 296 30.87 -4.04 -14.40
N PRO A 297 31.24 -2.97 -13.67
CA PRO A 297 30.57 -1.68 -13.74
C PRO A 297 30.42 -1.14 -15.17
N ALA A 298 31.42 -1.32 -16.03
CA ALA A 298 31.36 -0.89 -17.43
C ALA A 298 30.19 -1.52 -18.22
N ILE A 299 29.95 -2.82 -18.02
CA ILE A 299 28.85 -3.55 -18.68
C ILE A 299 27.50 -3.01 -18.20
N VAL A 300 27.38 -2.71 -16.91
CA VAL A 300 26.14 -2.16 -16.33
C VAL A 300 25.89 -0.75 -16.84
N VAL A 301 26.92 0.09 -16.89
CA VAL A 301 26.85 1.44 -17.46
C VAL A 301 26.41 1.39 -18.92
N ASP A 302 26.97 0.48 -19.73
CA ASP A 302 26.56 0.32 -21.13
C ASP A 302 25.12 -0.17 -21.26
N CYS A 303 24.68 -1.09 -20.40
CA CYS A 303 23.29 -1.55 -20.34
C CYS A 303 22.32 -0.39 -20.03
N ILE A 304 22.63 0.43 -19.03
CA ILE A 304 21.83 1.60 -18.67
C ILE A 304 21.85 2.65 -19.79
N ARG A 305 23.00 2.87 -20.43
CA ARG A 305 23.13 3.79 -21.58
C ARG A 305 22.25 3.34 -22.74
N ASN A 306 22.29 2.06 -23.08
CA ASN A 306 21.46 1.48 -24.13
C ASN A 306 19.98 1.59 -23.78
N PHE A 307 19.60 1.30 -22.53
CA PHE A 307 18.23 1.46 -22.06
C PHE A 307 17.72 2.91 -22.19
N ILE A 308 18.51 3.90 -21.76
CA ILE A 308 18.17 5.33 -21.87
C ILE A 308 18.04 5.71 -23.35
N ALA A 309 18.99 5.30 -24.20
CA ALA A 309 18.98 5.59 -25.63
C ALA A 309 17.76 4.96 -26.34
N CYS A 310 17.43 3.71 -26.05
CA CYS A 310 16.29 2.99 -26.61
C CYS A 310 14.95 3.57 -26.11
N SER A 311 14.88 3.98 -24.84
CA SER A 311 13.68 4.59 -24.28
C SER A 311 13.50 6.05 -24.72
N GLY A 312 14.59 6.75 -25.05
CA GLY A 312 14.56 8.19 -25.32
C GLY A 312 14.17 9.02 -24.10
N CYS A 313 14.42 8.53 -22.90
CA CYS A 313 14.00 9.18 -21.66
C CYS A 313 15.03 10.19 -21.15
N SER A 314 14.56 11.13 -20.33
CA SER A 314 15.40 12.10 -19.62
C SER A 314 15.43 11.73 -18.14
N LEU A 315 16.32 10.81 -17.79
CA LEU A 315 16.45 10.32 -16.43
C LEU A 315 17.00 11.44 -15.52
N GLU A 316 16.32 11.71 -14.40
CA GLU A 316 16.70 12.72 -13.41
C GLU A 316 17.41 12.07 -12.21
N CYS A 317 16.96 10.87 -11.80
CA CYS A 317 17.48 10.14 -10.65
C CYS A 317 17.65 8.65 -10.94
N LEU A 318 18.83 8.12 -10.62
CA LEU A 318 19.16 6.69 -10.68
C LEU A 318 19.61 6.19 -9.30
N ARG A 319 18.85 5.26 -8.73
CA ARG A 319 19.12 4.65 -7.42
C ARG A 319 19.55 3.20 -7.56
N PHE A 320 20.62 2.83 -6.85
CA PHE A 320 21.04 1.44 -6.67
C PHE A 320 20.70 0.99 -5.25
N GLY A 321 19.67 0.14 -5.13
CA GLY A 321 19.19 -0.35 -3.85
C GLY A 321 19.72 -1.74 -3.51
N GLN A 322 19.98 -2.01 -2.23
CA GLN A 322 20.24 -3.37 -1.74
C GLN A 322 19.41 -3.69 -0.50
N ARG A 323 18.71 -4.83 -0.48
CA ARG A 323 17.87 -5.25 0.65
C ARG A 323 18.62 -5.83 1.85
N LYS A 324 19.87 -6.25 1.69
CA LYS A 324 20.65 -6.89 2.75
C LYS A 324 22.05 -6.30 2.79
N PRO A 325 22.60 -6.02 3.99
CA PRO A 325 23.98 -5.60 4.14
C PRO A 325 24.89 -6.78 3.76
N ALA A 326 25.38 -6.79 2.53
CA ALA A 326 26.60 -7.52 2.19
C ALA A 326 27.65 -6.48 1.85
N GLN A 327 28.93 -6.76 2.14
CA GLN A 327 30.02 -5.81 1.91
C GLN A 327 29.99 -5.31 0.46
N THR A 328 29.81 -3.99 0.31
CA THR A 328 29.37 -3.27 -0.89
C THR A 328 30.46 -2.56 -1.71
N PRO A 329 31.77 -2.95 -1.76
CA PRO A 329 32.73 -2.26 -2.63
C PRO A 329 32.26 -2.13 -4.09
N GLY A 330 31.57 -3.16 -4.60
CA GLY A 330 31.06 -3.16 -5.98
C GLY A 330 29.92 -2.17 -6.24
N MET A 331 29.11 -1.85 -5.23
CA MET A 331 27.97 -0.94 -5.40
C MET A 331 28.42 0.52 -5.44
N VAL A 332 29.36 0.90 -4.58
CA VAL A 332 29.98 2.23 -4.61
C VAL A 332 30.72 2.44 -5.93
N ALA A 333 31.54 1.46 -6.34
CA ALA A 333 32.25 1.53 -7.62
C ALA A 333 31.31 1.63 -8.83
N LEU A 334 30.16 0.96 -8.79
CA LEU A 334 29.13 1.07 -9.83
C LEU A 334 28.46 2.45 -9.83
N ALA A 335 28.12 2.98 -8.66
CA ALA A 335 27.55 4.31 -8.52
C ALA A 335 28.51 5.38 -9.04
N ASP A 336 29.80 5.30 -8.69
CA ASP A 336 30.84 6.21 -9.17
C ASP A 336 30.99 6.12 -10.70
N ALA A 337 31.03 4.90 -11.25
CA ALA A 337 31.10 4.69 -12.70
C ALA A 337 29.89 5.28 -13.43
N CYS A 338 28.68 5.16 -12.85
CA CYS A 338 27.48 5.78 -13.39
C CYS A 338 27.52 7.31 -13.27
N GLY A 339 28.04 7.85 -12.16
CA GLY A 339 28.18 9.29 -11.96
C GLY A 339 29.10 9.94 -13.00
N VAL A 340 30.18 9.24 -13.39
CA VAL A 340 31.06 9.69 -14.48
C VAL A 340 30.36 9.59 -15.84
N ALA A 341 29.58 8.53 -16.08
CA ALA A 341 28.93 8.29 -17.36
C ALA A 341 27.69 9.17 -17.61
N PHE A 342 27.03 9.61 -16.54
CA PHE A 342 25.75 10.33 -16.58
C PHE A 342 25.80 11.58 -15.66
N PRO A 343 26.56 12.63 -16.02
CA PRO A 343 26.80 13.78 -15.14
C PRO A 343 25.54 14.59 -14.79
N GLU A 344 24.52 14.54 -15.65
CA GLU A 344 23.23 15.22 -15.46
C GLU A 344 22.24 14.43 -14.58
N VAL A 345 22.57 13.18 -14.21
CA VAL A 345 21.68 12.28 -13.46
C VAL A 345 22.13 12.21 -12.02
N ILE A 346 21.20 12.37 -11.08
CA ILE A 346 21.47 12.20 -9.65
C ILE A 346 21.64 10.71 -9.38
N ILE A 347 22.87 10.28 -9.11
CA ILE A 347 23.18 8.89 -8.75
C ILE A 347 23.16 8.72 -7.24
N ARG A 348 22.45 7.70 -6.74
CA ARG A 348 22.42 7.34 -5.32
C ARG A 348 22.60 5.83 -5.18
N ALA A 349 23.27 5.40 -4.12
CA ALA A 349 23.43 3.99 -3.82
C ALA A 349 23.44 3.77 -2.31
N GLY A 350 22.84 2.68 -1.86
CA GLY A 350 22.84 2.31 -0.45
C GLY A 350 21.84 1.20 -0.12
N ILE A 351 21.64 0.97 1.17
CA ILE A 351 20.85 -0.13 1.69
C ILE A 351 19.41 0.33 1.94
N HIS A 352 18.44 -0.49 1.53
CA HIS A 352 17.05 -0.28 1.92
C HIS A 352 16.84 -0.66 3.37
N ASN A 353 16.58 0.33 4.21
CA ASN A 353 16.00 0.15 5.53
C ASN A 353 14.47 -0.05 5.43
N ASP A 354 14.03 -1.07 4.67
CA ASP A 354 12.62 -1.48 4.66
C ASP A 354 12.15 -1.98 6.06
N SER A 355 13.08 -2.18 7.00
CA SER A 355 12.84 -2.75 8.33
C SER A 355 12.82 -1.76 9.50
N GLN A 356 13.10 -0.46 9.33
CA GLN A 356 13.29 0.45 10.47
C GLN A 356 12.06 1.28 10.90
N SER A 357 10.96 1.33 10.14
CA SER A 357 9.76 2.00 10.64
C SER A 357 9.07 1.10 11.67
N GLN A 358 8.99 1.52 12.94
CA GLN A 358 8.17 0.88 13.99
C GLN A 358 6.64 1.04 13.75
N GLY A 359 6.21 1.04 12.49
CA GLY A 359 4.83 1.08 12.06
C GLY A 359 4.62 0.12 10.89
N PRO A 360 3.36 -0.12 10.47
CA PRO A 360 3.09 -0.91 9.28
C PRO A 360 3.90 -0.32 8.12
N PRO A 361 4.62 -1.14 7.33
CA PRO A 361 5.48 -0.64 6.28
C PRO A 361 4.63 0.26 5.38
N ASN A 362 5.04 1.53 5.25
CA ASN A 362 4.41 2.44 4.33
C ASN A 362 4.80 2.00 2.92
N ILE A 363 4.06 1.03 2.39
CA ILE A 363 4.23 0.41 1.08
C ILE A 363 4.21 1.42 -0.07
N ASP A 364 3.72 2.63 0.19
CA ASP A 364 3.53 3.70 -0.77
C ASP A 364 4.59 4.81 -0.66
N CYS A 365 5.53 4.72 0.29
CA CYS A 365 6.51 5.80 0.53
C CYS A 365 7.34 6.16 -0.70
N TRP A 366 7.64 5.16 -1.53
CA TRP A 366 8.44 5.27 -2.74
C TRP A 366 7.77 6.08 -3.86
N MET A 367 6.45 6.27 -3.78
CA MET A 367 5.71 7.09 -4.73
C MET A 367 5.89 8.60 -4.48
N ARG A 368 6.46 8.99 -3.34
CA ARG A 368 6.62 10.39 -2.96
C ARG A 368 7.99 10.94 -3.36
N GLU A 369 8.08 12.23 -3.63
CA GLU A 369 9.35 12.87 -3.99
C GLU A 369 10.40 12.78 -2.87
N GLU A 370 9.99 12.78 -1.60
CA GLU A 370 10.91 12.71 -0.47
C GLU A 370 11.72 11.42 -0.50
N TYR A 371 11.13 10.31 -0.96
CA TYR A 371 11.85 9.04 -1.12
C TYR A 371 13.00 9.16 -2.11
N TRP A 372 12.76 9.78 -3.26
CA TRP A 372 13.76 9.96 -4.31
C TRP A 372 14.84 10.99 -3.93
N LYS A 373 14.49 11.95 -3.06
CA LYS A 373 15.39 12.96 -2.50
C LYS A 373 16.18 12.47 -1.29
N ALA A 374 15.73 11.43 -0.60
CA ALA A 374 16.41 10.87 0.56
C ALA A 374 17.72 10.20 0.16
N GLU A 375 18.77 10.40 0.96
CA GLU A 375 20.00 9.61 0.87
C GLU A 375 19.72 8.17 1.33
N LEU A 376 20.42 7.21 0.71
CA LEU A 376 20.40 5.82 1.15
C LEU A 376 21.50 5.65 2.20
N GLU A 377 21.24 4.80 3.20
CA GLU A 377 22.22 4.48 4.26
C GLU A 377 23.32 3.53 3.80
#